data_AF-A0A956M774-F1
#
_entry.id   AF-A0A956M774-F1
#
_cell.length_a   1.000
_cell.length_b   1.000
_cell.length_c   1.000
_cell.angle_alpha   90.00
_cell.angle_beta   90.00
_cell.angle_gamma   90.00
#
_symmetry.space_group_name_H-M   'P 1'
#
loop_
_entity.id
_entity.type
_entity.pdbx_description
1 polymer ?
#
loop_
_entity_poly.entity_id
_entity_poly.type
_entity_poly.pdbx_seq_one_letter_code
_entity_poly.pdbx_strand_id
1 'polypeptide(L)'
;MNKGSYRIEQNGWYFCEVNAVKKIIECVPNFSEGRDLSKIKQITDAVESVQGIRLLDVDPGESTNRTVVTFIGEPEAVAEAAFRAVKKAADVIDMSKHKGEHARFGATDVCPFVPVVNASMEDCVEIARIVGKRIGEELAIPVYLYENAASVPQRRNLATVRSGEYEGLESKLRKSEWKPDFGPVEFNKKSGAVAVGAREFLIAYNINLNTTDRRYANELAYEIRERGRWKRIGNVEPFYYKGDVVYFEEGKFPDGNSDFVAGSFQELAQFYKNKYGRDLYERYKSLGLDPENLIGRPVYKDGMFTHVKGIGWVVDDYHCAQISMNLTNYKITAPQDVLEAARDLAIKRGIVITGSEVVGVIPYDALQQAGRFYLKRMQKTTGLPVRDVIVTAVQAMGLNDVTEFDIDKKVIGMPAQEGSLVNKKVTDFVDEVSRDTPAPGGGSIAALAGALGSALASMVVNLSIGKGEYDNRYEELCQIAEQAQTVKDELVRAVDADTEAFNEVIAGMRMPKDTQEQLAVRATVIQSGYKSATKVPLRTAELCREVLGLCELAVGIGNEAVMSDAGVGALMAYAGIQGAIHNVRINLPHTKDENFIAEMKSKLGNMLAESREICESIQAKVESSF
;
A
#
# COMPACT_ATOMS: atom_id res chain seq x y z
N MET A 1 -34.12 -34.18 25.88
CA MET A 1 -35.40 -33.58 25.42
C MET A 1 -35.35 -32.09 25.70
N ASN A 2 -35.11 -31.27 24.68
CA ASN A 2 -35.60 -29.89 24.64
C ASN A 2 -35.66 -29.50 23.15
N LYS A 3 -36.89 -29.26 22.69
CA LYS A 3 -37.23 -28.93 21.31
C LYS A 3 -36.92 -27.45 21.08
N GLY A 4 -35.96 -27.15 20.23
CA GLY A 4 -35.77 -25.82 19.65
C GLY A 4 -36.51 -25.74 18.33
N SER A 5 -37.65 -25.05 18.32
CA SER A 5 -38.52 -24.82 17.17
C SER A 5 -37.86 -23.88 16.15
N TYR A 6 -37.70 -24.34 14.91
CA TYR A 6 -37.38 -23.49 13.77
C TYR A 6 -38.61 -22.64 13.42
N ARG A 7 -38.50 -21.32 13.61
CA ARG A 7 -39.46 -20.33 13.08
C ARG A 7 -38.99 -19.90 11.70
N ILE A 8 -39.86 -20.09 10.72
CA ILE A 8 -39.71 -19.58 9.36
C ILE A 8 -40.15 -18.11 9.41
N GLU A 9 -39.20 -17.18 9.33
CA GLU A 9 -39.46 -15.79 8.98
C GLU A 9 -39.11 -15.59 7.51
N GLN A 10 -40.10 -15.13 6.74
CA GLN A 10 -39.99 -14.81 5.32
C GLN A 10 -39.23 -13.48 5.14
N ASN A 11 -38.35 -13.46 4.13
CA ASN A 11 -37.55 -12.36 3.59
C ASN A 11 -36.11 -12.26 4.12
N GLY A 12 -35.15 -12.71 3.30
CA GLY A 12 -33.73 -12.42 3.48
C GLY A 12 -32.84 -13.59 3.10
N TRP A 13 -32.36 -13.58 1.87
CA TRP A 13 -31.37 -14.46 1.25
C TRP A 13 -30.20 -14.81 2.20
N TYR A 14 -30.11 -16.07 2.63
CA TYR A 14 -28.87 -16.60 3.18
C TYR A 14 -27.93 -16.93 2.02
N PHE A 15 -27.02 -16.00 1.72
CA PHE A 15 -25.74 -16.40 1.17
C PHE A 15 -25.10 -17.35 2.18
N CYS A 16 -24.81 -18.58 1.75
CA CYS A 16 -23.68 -19.30 2.33
C CYS A 16 -22.50 -18.34 2.12
N GLU A 17 -21.86 -17.86 3.20
CA GLU A 17 -20.77 -16.90 3.15
C GLU A 17 -19.71 -17.37 2.14
N VAL A 18 -19.83 -16.81 0.94
CA VAL A 18 -18.73 -16.57 0.02
C VAL A 18 -17.67 -15.94 0.88
N ASN A 19 -16.50 -16.60 1.03
CA ASN A 19 -15.33 -16.12 1.78
C ASN A 19 -15.47 -14.64 2.13
N ALA A 20 -15.94 -14.35 3.36
CA ALA A 20 -16.08 -12.97 3.80
C ALA A 20 -14.73 -12.31 3.52
N VAL A 21 -14.71 -11.30 2.64
CA VAL A 21 -13.44 -10.78 2.13
C VAL A 21 -12.66 -10.29 3.34
N LYS A 22 -11.58 -11.01 3.68
CA LYS A 22 -10.95 -10.90 4.99
C LYS A 22 -10.49 -9.47 5.22
N LYS A 23 -10.87 -8.90 6.36
CA LYS A 23 -10.33 -7.62 6.81
C LYS A 23 -8.90 -7.85 7.24
N ILE A 24 -7.95 -7.12 6.66
CA ILE A 24 -6.54 -7.16 7.06
C ILE A 24 -6.17 -5.80 7.61
N ILE A 25 -5.60 -5.84 8.82
CA ILE A 25 -5.10 -4.66 9.54
C ILE A 25 -3.62 -4.90 9.82
N GLU A 26 -2.85 -3.84 9.65
CA GLU A 26 -1.45 -3.78 10.04
C GLU A 26 -1.36 -3.17 11.44
N CYS A 27 -0.48 -3.74 12.27
CA CYS A 27 -0.07 -3.13 13.53
C CYS A 27 1.45 -2.92 13.52
N VAL A 28 1.87 -1.72 13.91
CA VAL A 28 3.28 -1.30 13.84
C VAL A 28 3.79 -0.84 15.21
N PRO A 29 3.80 -1.69 16.26
CA PRO A 29 4.25 -1.26 17.57
C PRO A 29 5.74 -0.93 17.60
N ASN A 30 6.06 0.05 18.43
CA ASN A 30 7.39 0.62 18.59
C ASN A 30 7.89 0.38 19.99
N PHE A 31 8.93 -0.43 20.12
CA PHE A 31 9.49 -0.84 21.41
C PHE A 31 10.77 -0.08 21.70
N SER A 32 10.93 0.36 22.94
CA SER A 32 12.13 1.07 23.44
C SER A 32 13.24 0.07 23.77
N GLU A 33 13.70 -0.66 22.76
CA GLU A 33 14.85 -1.57 22.79
C GLU A 33 15.33 -1.75 21.36
N GLY A 34 16.63 -1.56 21.10
CA GLY A 34 17.23 -1.73 19.77
C GLY A 34 18.59 -2.42 19.82
N ARG A 35 19.01 -2.95 20.97
CA ARG A 35 20.36 -3.49 21.21
C ARG A 35 20.31 -4.94 21.66
N ASP A 36 19.41 -5.27 22.58
CA ASP A 36 19.24 -6.62 23.10
C ASP A 36 18.28 -7.43 22.21
N LEU A 37 18.86 -8.13 21.23
CA LEU A 37 18.12 -9.00 20.31
C LEU A 37 17.34 -10.11 21.02
N SER A 38 17.76 -10.55 22.22
CA SER A 38 17.03 -11.57 22.97
C SER A 38 15.70 -11.03 23.48
N LYS A 39 15.67 -9.79 23.99
CA LYS A 39 14.42 -9.14 24.39
C LYS A 39 13.50 -8.88 23.21
N ILE A 40 14.07 -8.41 22.08
CA ILE A 40 13.32 -8.18 20.85
C ILE A 40 12.68 -9.50 20.39
N LYS A 41 13.45 -10.59 20.37
CA LYS A 41 12.93 -11.92 19.99
C LYS A 41 11.82 -12.40 20.91
N GLN A 42 11.93 -12.19 22.23
CA GLN A 42 10.85 -12.54 23.16
C GLN A 42 9.55 -11.77 22.88
N ILE A 43 9.65 -10.50 22.48
CA ILE A 43 8.49 -9.68 22.11
C ILE A 43 7.88 -10.20 20.80
N THR A 44 8.70 -10.51 19.79
CA THR A 44 8.20 -11.01 18.50
C THR A 44 7.67 -12.44 18.60
N ASP A 45 8.24 -13.31 19.44
CA ASP A 45 7.69 -14.63 19.76
C ASP A 45 6.27 -14.52 20.33
N ALA A 46 6.00 -13.49 21.15
CA ALA A 46 4.66 -13.26 21.68
C ALA A 46 3.65 -12.88 20.58
N VAL A 47 4.09 -12.13 19.56
CA VAL A 47 3.31 -11.80 18.36
C VAL A 47 3.05 -13.05 17.53
N GLU A 48 4.11 -13.80 17.19
CA GLU A 48 4.05 -15.01 16.36
C GLU A 48 3.26 -16.15 17.02
N SER A 49 3.11 -16.13 18.35
CA SER A 49 2.29 -17.10 19.09
C SER A 49 0.79 -17.00 18.82
N VAL A 50 0.32 -15.92 18.18
CA VAL A 50 -1.10 -15.70 17.89
C VAL A 50 -1.44 -16.24 16.50
N GLN A 51 -2.38 -17.17 16.45
CA GLN A 51 -2.85 -17.75 15.20
C GLN A 51 -3.47 -16.67 14.29
N GLY A 52 -3.14 -16.70 13.00
CA GLY A 52 -3.64 -15.74 12.01
C GLY A 52 -2.80 -14.46 11.90
N ILE A 53 -1.69 -14.36 12.64
CA ILE A 53 -0.71 -13.29 12.48
C ILE A 53 0.39 -13.70 11.52
N ARG A 54 0.80 -12.75 10.67
CA ARG A 54 2.03 -12.80 9.91
C ARG A 54 2.93 -11.66 10.34
N LEU A 55 4.07 -11.98 10.96
CA LEU A 55 5.14 -11.03 11.22
C LEU A 55 5.81 -10.69 9.88
N LEU A 56 5.83 -9.40 9.52
CA LEU A 56 6.36 -8.93 8.24
C LEU A 56 7.79 -8.42 8.37
N ASP A 57 8.04 -7.61 9.39
CA ASP A 57 9.33 -6.94 9.55
C ASP A 57 9.65 -6.66 11.01
N VAL A 58 10.95 -6.67 11.33
CA VAL A 58 11.51 -6.34 12.65
C VAL A 58 12.75 -5.50 12.39
N ASP A 59 12.65 -4.21 12.71
CA ASP A 59 13.64 -3.20 12.33
C ASP A 59 14.24 -2.55 13.58
N PRO A 60 15.31 -3.14 14.16
CA PRO A 60 16.00 -2.61 15.33
C PRO A 60 17.03 -1.54 14.94
N GLY A 61 16.94 -0.36 15.56
CA GLY A 61 17.97 0.67 15.49
C GLY A 61 18.82 0.70 16.76
N GLU A 62 20.12 0.42 16.64
CA GLU A 62 21.04 0.38 17.78
C GLU A 62 21.23 1.77 18.43
N SER A 63 21.45 2.77 17.58
CA SER A 63 21.64 4.18 17.94
C SER A 63 20.33 4.81 18.47
N THR A 64 19.21 4.56 17.80
CA THR A 64 17.88 5.02 18.27
C THR A 64 17.42 4.28 19.52
N ASN A 65 18.00 3.11 19.80
CA ASN A 65 17.61 2.15 20.84
C ASN A 65 16.09 1.88 20.82
N ARG A 66 15.58 1.63 19.61
CA ARG A 66 14.16 1.40 19.32
C ARG A 66 14.03 0.33 18.25
N THR A 67 13.04 -0.53 18.39
CA THR A 67 12.65 -1.51 17.36
C THR A 67 11.25 -1.20 16.86
N VAL A 68 11.10 -1.11 15.55
CA VAL A 68 9.80 -1.09 14.88
C VAL A 68 9.45 -2.53 14.51
N VAL A 69 8.31 -3.02 14.97
CA VAL A 69 7.82 -4.35 14.61
C VAL A 69 6.57 -4.17 13.77
N THR A 70 6.48 -4.88 12.65
CA THR A 70 5.34 -4.80 11.72
C THR A 70 4.73 -6.17 11.55
N PHE A 71 3.42 -6.29 11.81
CA PHE A 71 2.68 -7.51 11.55
C PHE A 71 1.27 -7.23 11.05
N ILE A 72 0.71 -8.19 10.32
CA ILE A 72 -0.65 -8.11 9.76
C ILE A 72 -1.49 -9.31 10.19
N GLY A 73 -2.80 -9.14 10.17
CA GLY A 73 -3.77 -10.20 10.38
C GLY A 73 -5.20 -9.67 10.40
N GLU A 74 -6.13 -10.54 10.76
CA GLU A 74 -7.53 -10.17 10.99
C GLU A 74 -7.66 -9.33 12.28
N PRO A 75 -8.69 -8.45 12.38
CA PRO A 75 -8.87 -7.50 13.48
C PRO A 75 -8.62 -8.07 14.89
N GLU A 76 -9.23 -9.21 15.20
CA GLU A 76 -9.17 -9.84 16.53
C GLU A 76 -7.79 -10.41 16.84
N ALA A 77 -7.17 -11.09 15.86
CA ALA A 77 -5.83 -11.64 15.99
C ALA A 77 -4.80 -10.50 16.19
N VAL A 78 -4.93 -9.42 15.42
CA VAL A 78 -4.06 -8.24 15.52
C VAL A 78 -4.20 -7.55 16.88
N ALA A 79 -5.43 -7.41 17.39
CA ALA A 79 -5.68 -6.85 18.71
C ALA A 79 -5.00 -7.69 19.83
N GLU A 80 -5.14 -9.02 19.76
CA GLU A 80 -4.54 -9.93 20.74
C GLU A 80 -3.01 -9.94 20.67
N ALA A 81 -2.43 -9.98 19.46
CA ALA A 81 -0.98 -9.94 19.27
C ALA A 81 -0.37 -8.63 19.76
N ALA A 82 -1.00 -7.49 19.46
CA ALA A 82 -0.56 -6.18 19.96
C ALA A 82 -0.56 -6.12 21.49
N PHE A 83 -1.63 -6.60 22.14
CA PHE A 83 -1.70 -6.66 23.60
C PHE A 83 -0.60 -7.55 24.20
N ARG A 84 -0.40 -8.76 23.65
CA ARG A 84 0.65 -9.68 24.11
C ARG A 84 2.05 -9.10 23.96
N ALA A 85 2.31 -8.41 22.85
CA ALA A 85 3.58 -7.76 22.59
C ALA A 85 3.85 -6.63 23.60
N VAL A 86 2.86 -5.77 23.87
CA VAL A 86 2.96 -4.71 24.89
C VAL A 86 3.19 -5.30 26.29
N LYS A 87 2.44 -6.35 26.64
CA LYS A 87 2.63 -7.07 27.92
C LYS A 87 4.05 -7.62 28.04
N LYS A 88 4.55 -8.28 26.99
CA LYS A 88 5.91 -8.83 26.99
C LYS A 88 6.97 -7.73 27.06
N ALA A 89 6.79 -6.62 26.35
CA ALA A 89 7.68 -5.47 26.42
C ALA A 89 7.74 -4.88 27.84
N ALA A 90 6.59 -4.74 28.52
CA ALA A 90 6.54 -4.31 29.92
C ALA A 90 7.22 -5.30 30.90
N ASP A 91 7.30 -6.59 30.55
CA ASP A 91 8.03 -7.58 31.35
C ASP A 91 9.54 -7.42 31.20
N VAL A 92 10.03 -7.27 29.96
CA VAL A 92 11.46 -7.41 29.61
C VAL A 92 12.22 -6.08 29.49
N ILE A 93 11.53 -4.95 29.31
CA ILE A 93 12.12 -3.62 29.20
C ILE A 93 11.93 -2.85 30.52
N ASP A 94 12.99 -2.18 30.98
CA ASP A 94 13.01 -1.33 32.16
C ASP A 94 13.33 0.11 31.73
N MET A 95 12.29 0.94 31.59
CA MET A 95 12.41 2.31 31.09
C MET A 95 13.27 3.21 31.99
N SER A 96 13.40 2.89 33.28
CA SER A 96 14.28 3.64 34.19
C SER A 96 15.76 3.58 33.80
N LYS A 97 16.15 2.59 32.98
CA LYS A 97 17.51 2.39 32.47
C LYS A 97 17.64 2.69 30.98
N HIS A 98 16.52 2.93 30.29
CA HIS A 98 16.51 3.14 28.84
C HIS A 98 16.97 4.56 28.47
N LYS A 99 17.89 4.62 27.50
CA LYS A 99 18.29 5.84 26.80
C LYS A 99 18.47 5.51 25.32
N GLY A 100 18.02 6.40 24.45
CA GLY A 100 18.16 6.32 23.00
C GLY A 100 18.02 7.71 22.38
N GLU A 101 18.51 7.89 21.17
CA GLU A 101 18.44 9.19 20.48
C GLU A 101 17.04 9.55 20.02
N HIS A 102 16.18 8.54 19.81
CA HIS A 102 14.81 8.75 19.43
C HIS A 102 13.96 9.04 20.67
N ALA A 103 13.16 10.09 20.60
CA ALA A 103 12.26 10.41 21.70
C ALA A 103 11.33 9.22 22.01
N ARG A 104 11.05 9.01 23.29
CA ARG A 104 10.23 7.88 23.76
C ARG A 104 9.64 8.18 25.13
N PHE A 105 8.51 7.56 25.48
CA PHE A 105 7.93 7.71 26.83
C PHE A 105 7.42 6.42 27.48
N GLY A 106 7.68 5.26 26.87
CA GLY A 106 7.35 3.96 27.43
C GLY A 106 8.06 2.78 26.75
N ALA A 107 7.99 1.62 27.40
CA ALA A 107 8.58 0.35 26.93
C ALA A 107 7.99 -0.03 25.56
N THR A 108 6.69 0.15 25.40
CA THR A 108 6.05 0.34 24.09
C THR A 108 5.70 1.82 23.98
N ASP A 109 6.36 2.52 23.06
CA ASP A 109 6.14 3.95 22.89
C ASP A 109 4.83 4.22 22.13
N VAL A 110 4.66 3.59 20.97
CA VAL A 110 3.43 3.74 20.17
C VAL A 110 2.99 2.42 19.56
N CYS A 111 1.69 2.18 19.55
CA CYS A 111 1.04 0.99 18.99
C CYS A 111 -0.12 1.41 18.06
N PRO A 112 0.18 1.74 16.79
CA PRO A 112 -0.82 2.11 15.79
C PRO A 112 -1.43 0.90 15.09
N PHE A 113 -2.68 1.08 14.64
CA PHE A 113 -3.39 0.18 13.73
C PHE A 113 -3.67 0.91 12.41
N VAL A 114 -3.49 0.22 11.30
CA VAL A 114 -3.56 0.78 9.94
C VAL A 114 -4.46 -0.12 9.07
N PRO A 115 -5.46 0.44 8.37
CA PRO A 115 -6.30 -0.36 7.47
C PRO A 115 -5.50 -0.77 6.22
N VAL A 116 -5.57 -2.06 5.84
CA VAL A 116 -4.86 -2.58 4.66
C VAL A 116 -5.83 -3.10 3.60
N VAL A 117 -6.56 -4.18 3.89
CA VAL A 117 -7.47 -4.83 2.93
C VAL A 117 -8.86 -4.90 3.54
N ASN A 118 -9.86 -4.28 2.89
CA ASN A 118 -11.27 -4.27 3.31
C ASN A 118 -11.54 -3.82 4.77
N ALA A 119 -10.56 -3.21 5.42
CA ALA A 119 -10.69 -2.61 6.74
C ALA A 119 -10.88 -1.10 6.58
N SER A 120 -11.74 -0.50 7.41
CA SER A 120 -11.90 0.94 7.46
C SER A 120 -11.05 1.57 8.57
N MET A 121 -10.96 2.91 8.56
CA MET A 121 -10.33 3.63 9.67
C MET A 121 -11.11 3.40 10.98
N GLU A 122 -12.44 3.30 10.92
CA GLU A 122 -13.29 3.03 12.07
C GLU A 122 -13.00 1.67 12.70
N ASP A 123 -12.79 0.62 11.88
CA ASP A 123 -12.37 -0.70 12.37
C ASP A 123 -11.07 -0.58 13.19
N CYS A 124 -10.10 0.19 12.68
CA CYS A 124 -8.81 0.40 13.35
C CYS A 124 -8.95 1.23 14.65
N VAL A 125 -9.84 2.24 14.65
CA VAL A 125 -10.13 3.06 15.86
C VAL A 125 -10.78 2.20 16.94
N GLU A 126 -11.67 1.29 16.57
CA GLU A 126 -12.31 0.36 17.51
C GLU A 126 -11.27 -0.56 18.17
N ILE A 127 -10.38 -1.16 17.37
CA ILE A 127 -9.28 -1.99 17.88
C ILE A 127 -8.35 -1.19 18.78
N ALA A 128 -7.98 0.03 18.39
CA ALA A 128 -7.15 0.92 19.20
C ALA A 128 -7.76 1.16 20.59
N ARG A 129 -9.09 1.34 20.67
CA ARG A 129 -9.80 1.48 21.94
C ARG A 129 -9.82 0.19 22.75
N ILE A 130 -10.08 -0.95 22.11
CA ILE A 130 -10.10 -2.27 22.78
C ILE A 130 -8.73 -2.58 23.38
N VAL A 131 -7.67 -2.48 22.57
CA VAL A 131 -6.30 -2.76 22.99
C VAL A 131 -5.84 -1.74 24.03
N GLY A 132 -6.11 -0.45 23.82
CA GLY A 132 -5.78 0.60 24.79
C GLY A 132 -6.44 0.38 26.15
N LYS A 133 -7.72 -0.01 26.16
CA LYS A 133 -8.45 -0.33 27.39
C LYS A 133 -7.83 -1.53 28.12
N ARG A 134 -7.55 -2.62 27.40
CA ARG A 134 -6.91 -3.82 27.97
C ARG A 134 -5.51 -3.52 28.54
N ILE A 135 -4.69 -2.75 27.84
CA ILE A 135 -3.38 -2.30 28.35
C ILE A 135 -3.55 -1.50 29.65
N GLY A 136 -4.49 -0.56 29.68
CA GLY A 136 -4.75 0.27 30.85
C GLY A 136 -5.25 -0.52 32.06
N GLU A 137 -6.21 -1.41 31.85
CA GLU A 137 -6.89 -2.16 32.92
C GLU A 137 -6.09 -3.38 33.39
N GLU A 138 -5.53 -4.17 32.46
CA GLU A 138 -4.86 -5.45 32.80
C GLU A 138 -3.38 -5.26 33.15
N LEU A 139 -2.70 -4.23 32.61
CA LEU A 139 -1.27 -4.00 32.85
C LEU A 139 -0.99 -2.80 33.75
N ALA A 140 -2.02 -2.02 34.12
CA ALA A 140 -1.90 -0.79 34.89
C ALA A 140 -0.89 0.21 34.28
N ILE A 141 -0.91 0.36 32.95
CA ILE A 141 -0.07 1.30 32.21
C ILE A 141 -0.93 2.48 31.73
N PRO A 142 -0.53 3.74 31.94
CA PRO A 142 -1.23 4.89 31.37
C PRO A 142 -1.27 4.83 29.84
N VAL A 143 -2.47 4.96 29.25
CA VAL A 143 -2.67 4.92 27.79
C VAL A 143 -3.25 6.23 27.28
N TYR A 144 -2.68 6.74 26.19
CA TYR A 144 -3.19 7.89 25.44
C TYR A 144 -3.63 7.45 24.04
N LEU A 145 -4.88 7.72 23.69
CA LEU A 145 -5.34 7.56 22.32
C LEU A 145 -4.88 8.73 21.44
N TYR A 146 -4.37 8.43 20.25
CA TYR A 146 -3.81 9.44 19.34
C TYR A 146 -4.28 9.28 17.87
N GLU A 147 -3.94 10.26 17.02
CA GLU A 147 -4.39 10.37 15.62
C GLU A 147 -5.92 10.21 15.48
N ASN A 148 -6.42 9.31 14.61
CA ASN A 148 -7.85 9.13 14.38
C ASN A 148 -8.57 8.51 15.58
N ALA A 149 -7.84 7.88 16.52
CA ALA A 149 -8.42 7.36 17.76
C ALA A 149 -8.46 8.40 18.89
N ALA A 150 -7.85 9.58 18.71
CA ALA A 150 -7.71 10.59 19.75
C ALA A 150 -9.07 10.99 20.35
N SER A 151 -9.16 10.95 21.69
CA SER A 151 -10.36 11.35 22.43
C SER A 151 -10.59 12.86 22.46
N VAL A 152 -9.52 13.64 22.28
CA VAL A 152 -9.55 15.11 22.23
C VAL A 152 -8.63 15.62 21.11
N PRO A 153 -8.96 16.76 20.48
CA PRO A 153 -8.21 17.26 19.31
C PRO A 153 -6.70 17.43 19.55
N GLN A 154 -6.29 17.83 20.76
CA GLN A 154 -4.89 18.07 21.11
C GLN A 154 -4.03 16.78 21.09
N ARG A 155 -4.66 15.60 21.21
CA ARG A 155 -3.98 14.30 21.21
C ARG A 155 -3.79 13.72 19.82
N ARG A 156 -4.32 14.34 18.76
CA ARG A 156 -4.10 13.86 17.38
C ARG A 156 -2.61 13.77 17.04
N ASN A 157 -1.83 14.79 17.43
CA ASN A 157 -0.40 14.82 17.16
C ASN A 157 0.40 14.02 18.21
N LEU A 158 1.05 12.93 17.76
CA LEU A 158 1.89 12.07 18.61
C LEU A 158 3.01 12.85 19.33
N ALA A 159 3.64 13.84 18.69
CA ALA A 159 4.69 14.64 19.33
C ALA A 159 4.15 15.46 20.51
N THR A 160 2.89 15.92 20.43
CA THR A 160 2.20 16.58 21.54
C THR A 160 1.93 15.58 22.67
N VAL A 161 1.45 14.38 22.34
CA VAL A 161 1.23 13.28 23.29
C VAL A 161 2.54 12.84 23.97
N ARG A 162 3.66 12.86 23.26
CA ARG A 162 4.98 12.48 23.78
C ARG A 162 5.81 13.64 24.34
N SER A 163 5.26 14.84 24.38
CA SER A 163 5.98 16.01 24.90
C SER A 163 6.47 15.78 26.34
N GLY A 164 7.76 16.04 26.56
CA GLY A 164 8.44 15.77 27.83
C GLY A 164 9.02 14.36 27.95
N GLU A 165 8.76 13.46 26.98
CA GLU A 165 9.30 12.10 26.96
C GLU A 165 8.99 11.29 28.24
N TYR A 166 9.78 10.25 28.53
CA TYR A 166 9.67 9.45 29.75
C TYR A 166 9.93 10.30 31.00
N GLU A 167 10.92 11.18 30.97
CA GLU A 167 11.36 11.99 32.11
C GLU A 167 10.30 12.99 32.56
N GLY A 168 9.49 13.53 31.64
CA GLY A 168 8.41 14.46 31.93
C GLY A 168 7.11 13.79 32.36
N LEU A 169 7.00 12.46 32.26
CA LEU A 169 5.73 11.75 32.35
C LEU A 169 5.08 11.84 33.74
N GLU A 170 5.85 11.77 34.82
CA GLU A 170 5.33 11.92 36.19
C GLU A 170 4.69 13.29 36.40
N SER A 171 5.33 14.36 35.90
CA SER A 171 4.79 15.71 35.98
C SER A 171 3.52 15.88 35.13
N LYS A 172 3.49 15.20 33.98
CA LYS A 172 2.39 15.23 33.02
C LYS A 172 1.13 14.57 33.58
N LEU A 173 1.27 13.39 34.18
CA LEU A 173 0.15 12.64 34.75
C LEU A 173 -0.56 13.37 35.91
N ARG A 174 0.13 14.31 36.58
CA ARG A 174 -0.46 15.15 37.65
C ARG A 174 -1.37 16.26 37.12
N LYS A 175 -1.29 16.57 35.82
CA LYS A 175 -2.10 17.63 35.19
C LYS A 175 -3.43 17.08 34.73
N SER A 176 -4.53 17.71 35.13
CA SER A 176 -5.89 17.27 34.80
C SER A 176 -6.13 17.17 33.29
N GLU A 177 -5.56 18.08 32.49
CA GLU A 177 -5.71 18.05 31.03
C GLU A 177 -5.01 16.84 30.37
N TRP A 178 -4.07 16.21 31.07
CA TRP A 178 -3.28 15.07 30.62
C TRP A 178 -3.67 13.76 31.31
N LYS A 179 -4.88 13.68 31.88
CA LYS A 179 -5.44 12.41 32.35
C LYS A 179 -5.45 11.36 31.22
N PRO A 180 -4.89 10.16 31.41
CA PRO A 180 -4.90 9.10 30.40
C PRO A 180 -6.33 8.74 29.96
N ASP A 181 -6.46 8.23 28.74
CA ASP A 181 -7.73 7.69 28.23
C ASP A 181 -8.11 6.39 28.95
N PHE A 182 -7.11 5.54 29.18
CA PHE A 182 -7.23 4.31 29.95
C PHE A 182 -6.04 4.14 30.91
N GLY A 183 -6.23 3.31 31.93
CA GLY A 183 -5.23 3.04 32.95
C GLY A 183 -5.12 4.12 34.03
N PRO A 184 -4.20 3.93 35.00
CA PRO A 184 -4.07 4.80 36.16
C PRO A 184 -3.39 6.14 35.80
N VAL A 185 -3.60 7.16 36.64
CA VAL A 185 -2.82 8.41 36.62
C VAL A 185 -1.48 8.28 37.35
N GLU A 186 -1.18 7.10 37.87
CA GLU A 186 0.06 6.82 38.59
C GLU A 186 1.21 6.56 37.62
N PHE A 187 2.38 7.10 37.94
CA PHE A 187 3.56 6.92 37.11
C PHE A 187 4.11 5.50 37.23
N ASN A 188 4.02 4.73 36.14
CA ASN A 188 4.64 3.42 36.04
C ASN A 188 6.13 3.57 35.65
N LYS A 189 7.03 3.54 36.63
CA LYS A 189 8.48 3.69 36.42
C LYS A 189 9.11 2.59 35.55
N LYS A 190 8.52 1.39 35.50
CA LYS A 190 9.08 0.29 34.73
C LYS A 190 8.73 0.44 33.25
N SER A 191 7.46 0.73 32.96
CA SER A 191 6.93 0.68 31.59
C SER A 191 6.66 2.05 30.97
N GLY A 192 6.59 3.13 31.74
CA GLY A 192 6.18 4.46 31.25
C GLY A 192 4.71 4.52 30.85
N ALA A 193 4.41 5.12 29.70
CA ALA A 193 3.07 5.17 29.10
C ALA A 193 3.07 4.68 27.65
N VAL A 194 1.90 4.36 27.10
CA VAL A 194 1.74 3.90 25.71
C VAL A 194 0.81 4.83 24.95
N ALA A 195 1.20 5.25 23.75
CA ALA A 195 0.27 5.84 22.78
C ALA A 195 -0.35 4.75 21.91
N VAL A 196 -1.68 4.65 21.87
CA VAL A 196 -2.39 3.67 21.02
C VAL A 196 -3.25 4.44 20.03
N GLY A 197 -3.27 4.07 18.75
CA GLY A 197 -4.01 4.86 17.79
C GLY A 197 -4.34 4.15 16.50
N ALA A 198 -5.08 4.86 15.65
CA ALA A 198 -5.40 4.43 14.30
C ALA A 198 -4.97 5.53 13.34
N ARG A 199 -4.32 5.17 12.24
CA ARG A 199 -3.80 6.14 11.27
C ARG A 199 -3.78 5.55 9.87
N GLU A 200 -3.72 6.44 8.89
CA GLU A 200 -3.42 6.06 7.51
C GLU A 200 -2.04 5.42 7.42
N PHE A 201 -1.83 4.67 6.33
CA PHE A 201 -0.53 4.10 6.02
C PHE A 201 0.52 5.21 5.93
N LEU A 202 1.65 5.01 6.60
CA LEU A 202 2.74 5.98 6.67
C LEU A 202 4.00 5.30 6.19
N ILE A 203 4.67 5.90 5.22
CA ILE A 203 5.98 5.45 4.76
C ILE A 203 7.04 6.20 5.56
N ALA A 204 7.79 5.48 6.39
CA ALA A 204 8.99 6.02 7.03
C ALA A 204 10.15 5.91 6.02
N TYR A 205 10.59 7.06 5.51
CA TYR A 205 11.48 7.17 4.37
C TYR A 205 12.66 8.08 4.73
N ASN A 206 13.86 7.51 4.74
CA ASN A 206 15.09 8.24 5.01
C ASN A 206 15.84 8.48 3.69
N ILE A 207 16.45 9.65 3.53
CA ILE A 207 17.30 9.98 2.38
C ILE A 207 18.73 10.21 2.88
N ASN A 208 19.68 9.50 2.29
CA ASN A 208 21.06 9.44 2.76
C ASN A 208 21.94 10.51 2.09
N LEU A 209 22.79 11.18 2.88
CA LEU A 209 23.70 12.22 2.41
C LEU A 209 25.16 11.77 2.56
N ASN A 210 26.03 12.22 1.67
CA ASN A 210 27.48 11.99 1.70
C ASN A 210 28.25 12.77 2.81
N THR A 211 27.62 13.03 3.95
CA THR A 211 28.17 13.87 5.03
C THR A 211 27.64 13.41 6.38
N THR A 212 28.37 13.65 7.47
CA THR A 212 27.89 13.47 8.84
C THR A 212 27.37 14.78 9.45
N ASP A 213 27.37 15.88 8.69
CA ASP A 213 26.89 17.17 9.20
C ASP A 213 25.36 17.24 9.20
N ARG A 214 24.78 17.03 10.39
CA ARG A 214 23.35 17.14 10.66
C ARG A 214 22.72 18.45 10.17
N ARG A 215 23.48 19.54 10.07
CA ARG A 215 22.96 20.84 9.63
C ARG A 215 22.51 20.78 8.17
N TYR A 216 23.21 20.03 7.33
CA TYR A 216 22.86 19.85 5.92
C TYR A 216 21.58 19.01 5.76
N ALA A 217 21.45 17.93 6.52
CA ALA A 217 20.22 17.15 6.53
C ALA A 217 19.02 17.99 7.00
N ASN A 218 19.17 18.79 8.07
CA ASN A 218 18.10 19.67 8.55
C ASN A 218 17.75 20.76 7.53
N GLU A 219 18.76 21.35 6.90
CA GLU A 219 18.57 22.37 5.86
C GLU A 219 17.68 21.85 4.73
N LEU A 220 17.91 20.63 4.24
CA LEU A 220 17.07 20.00 3.22
C LEU A 220 15.69 19.59 3.76
N ALA A 221 15.65 18.93 4.93
CA ALA A 221 14.40 18.50 5.58
C ALA A 221 13.41 19.66 5.77
N TYR A 222 13.93 20.84 6.10
CA TYR A 222 13.15 22.03 6.41
C TYR A 222 12.55 22.71 5.18
N GLU A 223 13.16 22.56 4.01
CA GLU A 223 12.56 22.98 2.74
C GLU A 223 11.48 22.00 2.27
N ILE A 224 11.66 20.70 2.54
CA ILE A 224 10.78 19.65 2.01
C ILE A 224 9.50 19.48 2.86
N ARG A 225 9.65 19.40 4.19
CA ARG A 225 8.54 19.05 5.11
C ARG A 225 7.44 20.11 5.14
N GLU A 226 6.21 19.70 5.39
CA GLU A 226 5.03 20.59 5.44
C GLU A 226 5.15 21.72 6.46
N ARG A 227 5.75 21.42 7.61
CA ARG A 227 5.99 22.44 8.65
C ARG A 227 6.82 23.61 8.12
N GLY A 228 7.65 23.38 7.11
CA GLY A 228 8.60 24.35 6.58
C GLY A 228 9.63 24.76 7.62
N ARG A 229 9.96 26.05 7.60
CA ARG A 229 11.04 26.65 8.41
C ARG A 229 10.76 28.09 8.76
N TRP A 230 11.56 28.66 9.64
CA TRP A 230 11.53 30.11 9.84
C TRP A 230 12.07 30.84 8.63
N LYS A 231 11.38 31.89 8.21
CA LYS A 231 11.83 32.81 7.18
C LYS A 231 13.14 33.46 7.63
N ARG A 232 14.10 33.51 6.71
CA ARG A 232 15.37 34.20 6.87
C ARG A 232 15.64 35.11 5.69
N ILE A 233 16.43 36.15 5.93
CA ILE A 233 16.86 37.15 4.94
C ILE A 233 18.39 37.36 5.03
N GLY A 234 18.95 38.09 4.07
CA GLY A 234 20.39 38.36 4.00
C GLY A 234 21.17 37.20 3.39
N ASN A 235 22.11 36.62 4.13
CA ASN A 235 23.00 35.57 3.65
C ASN A 235 22.31 34.19 3.64
N VAL A 236 21.41 33.97 2.68
CA VAL A 236 20.60 32.74 2.60
C VAL A 236 21.05 31.74 1.53
N GLU A 237 22.01 32.10 0.68
CA GLU A 237 22.49 31.23 -0.41
C GLU A 237 23.98 30.87 -0.22
N PRO A 238 24.38 29.61 -0.47
CA PRO A 238 23.53 28.45 -0.78
C PRO A 238 22.87 27.84 0.48
N PHE A 239 23.22 28.35 1.68
CA PHE A 239 22.79 27.79 2.96
C PHE A 239 21.87 28.74 3.71
N TYR A 240 20.57 28.46 3.71
CA TYR A 240 19.55 29.36 4.24
C TYR A 240 19.67 29.58 5.75
N TYR A 241 20.20 28.60 6.49
CA TYR A 241 20.42 28.73 7.93
C TYR A 241 21.39 29.86 8.33
N LYS A 242 22.19 30.39 7.39
CA LYS A 242 23.13 31.50 7.66
C LYS A 242 22.48 32.88 7.69
N GLY A 243 21.26 33.02 7.17
CA GLY A 243 20.53 34.29 7.15
C GLY A 243 19.90 34.62 8.51
N ASP A 244 19.46 35.87 8.68
CA ASP A 244 18.83 36.33 9.91
C ASP A 244 17.35 35.98 9.95
N VAL A 245 16.86 35.53 11.12
CA VAL A 245 15.46 35.14 11.29
C VAL A 245 14.56 36.38 11.24
N VAL A 246 13.47 36.28 10.48
CA VAL A 246 12.44 37.30 10.41
C VAL A 246 11.40 37.06 11.50
N TYR A 247 11.05 38.10 12.24
CA TYR A 247 10.05 38.08 13.31
C TYR A 247 8.87 38.97 12.96
N PHE A 248 7.72 38.68 13.55
CA PHE A 248 6.59 39.60 13.54
C PHE A 248 6.87 40.78 14.48
N GLU A 249 6.61 41.99 14.00
CA GLU A 249 6.75 43.25 14.74
C GLU A 249 5.43 44.02 14.71
N GLU A 250 5.25 44.95 15.64
CA GLU A 250 4.06 45.81 15.64
C GLU A 250 3.97 46.59 14.32
N GLY A 251 2.84 46.47 13.62
CA GLY A 251 2.61 47.08 12.31
C GLY A 251 3.38 46.45 11.14
N LYS A 252 4.12 45.35 11.35
CA LYS A 252 4.82 44.61 10.28
C LYS A 252 4.54 43.12 10.38
N PHE A 253 3.80 42.62 9.39
CA PHE A 253 3.45 41.21 9.25
C PHE A 253 4.01 40.68 7.92
N PRO A 254 5.29 40.25 7.89
CA PRO A 254 5.91 39.72 6.70
C PRO A 254 5.28 38.40 6.26
N ASP A 255 5.10 38.23 4.95
CA ASP A 255 4.78 36.95 4.36
C ASP A 255 5.97 35.99 4.45
N GLY A 256 5.69 34.71 4.69
CA GLY A 256 6.70 33.66 4.80
C GLY A 256 7.42 33.35 3.50
N ASN A 257 6.71 33.51 2.37
CA ASN A 257 7.07 32.92 1.08
C ASN A 257 7.46 33.98 0.02
N SER A 258 7.43 35.26 0.37
CA SER A 258 7.78 36.37 -0.50
C SER A 258 8.18 37.60 0.30
N ASP A 259 8.59 38.67 -0.38
CA ASP A 259 9.03 39.93 0.26
C ASP A 259 7.87 40.86 0.66
N PHE A 260 6.61 40.41 0.50
CA PHE A 260 5.45 41.18 0.93
C PHE A 260 5.40 41.34 2.46
N VAL A 261 5.02 42.53 2.93
CA VAL A 261 4.84 42.85 4.35
C VAL A 261 3.53 43.59 4.53
N ALA A 262 2.61 43.01 5.29
CA ALA A 262 1.31 43.61 5.60
C ALA A 262 1.38 44.48 6.87
N GLY A 263 0.42 45.39 7.05
CA GLY A 263 0.26 46.17 8.27
C GLY A 263 -0.43 45.40 9.41
N SER A 264 -1.15 44.32 9.09
CA SER A 264 -1.85 43.47 10.07
C SER A 264 -1.84 42.00 9.68
N PHE A 265 -2.06 41.09 10.64
CA PHE A 265 -2.19 39.66 10.34
C PHE A 265 -3.42 39.34 9.47
N GLN A 266 -4.51 40.11 9.59
CA GLN A 266 -5.70 39.95 8.75
C GLN A 266 -5.39 40.27 7.28
N GLU A 267 -4.68 41.37 7.02
CA GLU A 267 -4.24 41.74 5.67
C GLU A 267 -3.28 40.69 5.11
N LEU A 268 -2.33 40.20 5.93
CA LEU A 268 -1.43 39.12 5.53
C LEU A 268 -2.19 37.84 5.17
N ALA A 269 -3.19 37.46 5.98
CA ALA A 269 -4.01 36.29 5.72
C ALA A 269 -4.82 36.41 4.42
N GLN A 270 -5.34 37.61 4.10
CA GLN A 270 -6.02 37.86 2.84
C GLN A 270 -5.07 37.76 1.64
N PHE A 271 -3.88 38.36 1.75
CA PHE A 271 -2.83 38.23 0.73
C PHE A 271 -2.46 36.76 0.52
N TYR A 272 -2.22 36.03 1.60
CA TYR A 272 -1.83 34.63 1.56
C TYR A 272 -2.92 33.75 0.93
N LYS A 273 -4.19 33.98 1.26
CA LYS A 273 -5.32 33.30 0.63
C LYS A 273 -5.43 33.61 -0.86
N ASN A 274 -5.29 34.88 -1.26
CA ASN A 274 -5.38 35.29 -2.65
C ASN A 274 -4.23 34.74 -3.51
N LYS A 275 -3.01 34.71 -2.95
CA LYS A 275 -1.80 34.31 -3.68
C LYS A 275 -1.57 32.80 -3.69
N TYR A 276 -1.85 32.12 -2.57
CA TYR A 276 -1.51 30.70 -2.37
C TYR A 276 -2.73 29.80 -2.22
N GLY A 277 -3.95 30.34 -2.18
CA GLY A 277 -5.19 29.56 -2.06
C GLY A 277 -5.38 28.85 -0.72
N ARG A 278 -4.61 29.21 0.32
CA ARG A 278 -4.60 28.55 1.63
C ARG A 278 -5.01 29.50 2.76
N ASP A 279 -5.46 28.93 3.88
CA ASP A 279 -5.83 29.70 5.07
C ASP A 279 -4.62 29.88 6.00
N LEU A 280 -4.23 31.14 6.24
CA LEU A 280 -3.08 31.45 7.09
C LEU A 280 -3.37 31.28 8.59
N TYR A 281 -4.62 31.49 9.03
CA TYR A 281 -5.00 31.27 10.42
C TYR A 281 -4.93 29.78 10.76
N GLU A 282 -5.48 28.93 9.90
CA GLU A 282 -5.37 27.47 10.07
C GLU A 282 -3.91 27.01 10.03
N ARG A 283 -3.10 27.61 9.14
CA ARG A 283 -1.67 27.33 9.04
C ARG A 283 -0.91 27.62 10.33
N TYR A 284 -1.13 28.79 10.96
CA TYR A 284 -0.44 29.13 12.21
C TYR A 284 -0.99 28.33 13.40
N LYS A 285 -2.29 28.03 13.43
CA LYS A 285 -2.88 27.10 14.41
C LYS A 285 -2.27 25.71 14.30
N SER A 286 -2.03 25.19 13.09
CA SER A 286 -1.42 23.87 12.89
C SER A 286 0.05 23.82 13.31
N LEU A 287 0.73 24.98 13.36
CA LEU A 287 2.07 25.13 13.97
C LEU A 287 2.05 25.18 15.50
N GLY A 288 0.87 25.19 16.13
CA GLY A 288 0.70 25.39 17.56
C GLY A 288 0.92 26.84 17.99
N LEU A 289 0.74 27.80 17.08
CA LEU A 289 0.84 29.23 17.35
C LEU A 289 -0.55 29.85 17.39
N ASP A 290 -0.72 30.82 18.30
CA ASP A 290 -1.93 31.62 18.39
C ASP A 290 -1.86 32.76 17.36
N PRO A 291 -2.74 32.78 16.33
CA PRO A 291 -2.72 33.84 15.32
C PRO A 291 -2.97 35.25 15.88
N GLU A 292 -3.60 35.35 17.04
CA GLU A 292 -3.86 36.64 17.71
C GLU A 292 -2.63 37.14 18.49
N ASN A 293 -1.63 36.29 18.73
CA ASN A 293 -0.46 36.61 19.54
C ASN A 293 0.86 36.15 18.88
N LEU A 294 1.20 36.82 17.79
CA LEU A 294 2.38 36.51 16.96
C LEU A 294 3.55 37.48 17.14
N ILE A 295 3.37 38.64 17.75
CA ILE A 295 4.46 39.63 17.90
C ILE A 295 5.66 39.01 18.65
N GLY A 296 6.87 39.21 18.11
CA GLY A 296 8.10 38.60 18.61
C GLY A 296 8.25 37.11 18.28
N ARG A 297 7.28 36.48 17.60
CA ARG A 297 7.42 35.11 17.08
C ARG A 297 8.08 35.12 15.69
N PRO A 298 8.83 34.06 15.35
CA PRO A 298 9.41 33.94 14.01
C PRO A 298 8.33 33.72 12.96
N VAL A 299 8.52 34.35 11.80
CA VAL A 299 7.68 34.15 10.61
C VAL A 299 8.03 32.80 9.99
N TYR A 300 7.03 32.02 9.59
CA TYR A 300 7.24 30.73 8.93
C TYR A 300 7.16 30.84 7.41
N LYS A 301 8.18 30.32 6.72
CA LYS A 301 8.19 29.95 5.31
C LYS A 301 7.66 28.53 5.17
N ASP A 302 6.79 28.29 4.19
CA ASP A 302 6.22 26.98 3.95
C ASP A 302 7.21 26.02 3.30
N GLY A 303 7.01 24.73 3.55
CA GLY A 303 7.72 23.67 2.83
C GLY A 303 7.12 23.40 1.46
N MET A 304 7.87 22.63 0.66
CA MET A 304 7.51 22.25 -0.70
C MET A 304 6.34 21.26 -0.76
N PHE A 305 6.22 20.38 0.24
CA PHE A 305 5.22 19.31 0.25
C PHE A 305 4.25 19.42 1.43
N THR A 306 3.09 18.79 1.31
CA THR A 306 2.13 18.58 2.42
C THR A 306 2.11 17.10 2.79
N HIS A 307 1.55 16.74 3.94
CA HIS A 307 1.50 15.35 4.41
C HIS A 307 2.88 14.72 4.62
N VAL A 308 3.88 15.57 4.89
CA VAL A 308 5.26 15.18 5.08
C VAL A 308 5.81 15.82 6.34
N LYS A 309 6.26 14.98 7.27
CA LYS A 309 7.03 15.40 8.45
C LYS A 309 8.48 14.98 8.23
N GLY A 310 9.44 15.80 8.64
CA GLY A 310 10.84 15.44 8.47
C GLY A 310 11.81 16.23 9.35
N ILE A 311 12.98 15.65 9.57
CA ILE A 311 14.09 16.19 10.34
C ILE A 311 15.42 15.63 9.83
N GLY A 312 16.51 16.37 10.03
CA GLY A 312 17.85 15.88 9.78
C GLY A 312 18.48 15.27 11.02
N TRP A 313 19.09 14.10 10.87
CA TRP A 313 19.81 13.38 11.93
C TRP A 313 21.08 12.72 11.37
N VAL A 314 21.90 12.15 12.26
CA VAL A 314 23.12 11.42 11.92
C VAL A 314 22.94 9.99 12.39
N VAL A 315 23.29 9.04 11.53
CA VAL A 315 23.29 7.62 11.86
C VAL A 315 24.74 7.18 11.95
N ASP A 316 25.21 6.99 13.19
CA ASP A 316 26.61 6.64 13.43
C ASP A 316 26.99 5.32 12.77
N ASP A 317 26.08 4.34 12.76
CA ASP A 317 26.28 3.00 12.17
C ASP A 317 26.52 3.04 10.66
N TYR A 318 25.95 4.02 9.97
CA TYR A 318 26.11 4.22 8.52
C TYR A 318 27.14 5.32 8.19
N HIS A 319 27.71 5.96 9.21
CA HIS A 319 28.61 7.11 9.08
C HIS A 319 28.08 8.20 8.14
N CYS A 320 26.77 8.44 8.16
CA CYS A 320 26.11 9.40 7.28
C CYS A 320 24.98 10.17 7.99
N ALA A 321 24.66 11.34 7.47
CA ALA A 321 23.49 12.11 7.85
C ALA A 321 22.33 11.72 6.94
N GLN A 322 21.13 11.73 7.51
CA GLN A 322 19.91 11.39 6.79
C GLN A 322 18.87 12.50 6.96
N ILE A 323 18.09 12.73 5.91
CA ILE A 323 16.77 13.38 6.03
C ILE A 323 15.80 12.27 6.42
N SER A 324 15.41 12.20 7.69
CA SER A 324 14.39 11.25 8.13
C SER A 324 13.01 11.83 7.93
N MET A 325 12.15 11.10 7.23
CA MET A 325 10.83 11.58 6.85
C MET A 325 9.73 10.57 7.13
N ASN A 326 8.56 11.10 7.44
CA ASN A 326 7.31 10.37 7.53
C ASN A 326 6.37 10.92 6.46
N LEU A 327 6.11 10.14 5.42
CA LEU A 327 5.09 10.43 4.41
C LEU A 327 3.75 9.93 4.95
N THR A 328 2.99 10.86 5.53
CA THR A 328 1.71 10.56 6.21
C THR A 328 0.55 10.30 5.25
N ASN A 329 0.72 10.65 3.97
CA ASN A 329 -0.16 10.25 2.89
C ASN A 329 0.62 10.20 1.57
N TYR A 330 1.08 9.01 1.20
CA TYR A 330 1.92 8.81 0.00
C TYR A 330 1.16 9.02 -1.32
N LYS A 331 -0.19 8.99 -1.28
CA LYS A 331 -1.04 9.25 -2.45
C LYS A 331 -1.09 10.75 -2.80
N ILE A 332 -0.80 11.62 -1.84
CA ILE A 332 -0.70 13.08 -2.05
C ILE A 332 0.75 13.50 -2.26
N THR A 333 1.69 12.93 -1.49
CA THR A 333 3.12 13.20 -1.66
C THR A 333 3.89 11.90 -1.71
N ALA A 334 4.31 11.55 -2.92
CA ALA A 334 4.95 10.28 -3.20
C ALA A 334 6.45 10.31 -2.85
N PRO A 335 7.05 9.16 -2.48
CA PRO A 335 8.43 9.07 -2.04
C PRO A 335 9.44 9.48 -3.12
N GLN A 336 9.17 9.18 -4.39
CA GLN A 336 10.02 9.59 -5.52
C GLN A 336 10.03 11.11 -5.71
N ASP A 337 8.90 11.80 -5.53
CA ASP A 337 8.84 13.26 -5.70
C ASP A 337 9.67 13.97 -4.64
N VAL A 338 9.59 13.47 -3.40
CA VAL A 338 10.37 13.93 -2.26
C VAL A 338 11.87 13.69 -2.48
N LEU A 339 12.25 12.51 -2.97
CA LEU A 339 13.64 12.18 -3.26
C LEU A 339 14.22 13.08 -4.36
N GLU A 340 13.48 13.30 -5.44
CA GLU A 340 13.93 14.17 -6.54
C GLU A 340 14.07 15.62 -6.09
N ALA A 341 13.12 16.14 -5.29
CA ALA A 341 13.24 17.46 -4.70
C ALA A 341 14.47 17.57 -3.77
N ALA A 342 14.75 16.53 -2.97
CA ALA A 342 15.94 16.48 -2.14
C ALA A 342 17.22 16.49 -2.98
N ARG A 343 17.27 15.72 -4.08
CA ARG A 343 18.39 15.72 -5.03
C ARG A 343 18.63 17.11 -5.62
N ASP A 344 17.59 17.79 -6.10
CA ASP A 344 17.68 19.14 -6.65
C ASP A 344 18.17 20.17 -5.61
N LEU A 345 17.68 20.09 -4.38
CA LEU A 345 18.11 20.97 -3.29
C LEU A 345 19.54 20.69 -2.83
N ALA A 346 19.97 19.43 -2.84
CA ALA A 346 21.30 19.00 -2.47
C ALA A 346 22.36 19.49 -3.48
N ILE A 347 22.06 19.40 -4.79
CA ILE A 347 22.94 19.88 -5.88
C ILE A 347 23.29 21.36 -5.68
N LYS A 348 22.30 22.21 -5.36
CA LYS A 348 22.50 23.65 -5.12
C LYS A 348 23.45 23.95 -3.95
N ARG A 349 23.70 22.97 -3.09
CA ARG A 349 24.50 23.07 -1.86
C ARG A 349 25.79 22.27 -1.92
N GLY A 350 26.09 21.62 -3.05
CA GLY A 350 27.26 20.74 -3.19
C GLY A 350 27.18 19.45 -2.37
N ILE A 351 25.97 19.03 -1.99
CA ILE A 351 25.71 17.79 -1.25
C ILE A 351 25.32 16.70 -2.26
N VAL A 352 25.75 15.47 -2.02
CA VAL A 352 25.35 14.30 -2.80
C VAL A 352 24.37 13.46 -1.99
N ILE A 353 23.20 13.17 -2.59
CA ILE A 353 22.28 12.14 -2.09
C ILE A 353 22.79 10.79 -2.59
N THR A 354 23.18 9.89 -1.68
CA THR A 354 23.75 8.57 -2.03
C THR A 354 22.68 7.54 -2.34
N GLY A 355 21.54 7.64 -1.65
CA GLY A 355 20.40 6.75 -1.82
C GLY A 355 19.33 7.05 -0.78
N SER A 356 18.53 6.05 -0.46
CA SER A 356 17.45 6.16 0.52
C SER A 356 17.21 4.83 1.22
N GLU A 357 16.33 4.86 2.23
CA GLU A 357 16.00 3.71 3.07
C GLU A 357 14.52 3.79 3.43
N VAL A 358 13.85 2.65 3.40
CA VAL A 358 12.50 2.48 3.95
C VAL A 358 12.63 1.76 5.29
N VAL A 359 12.19 2.44 6.35
CA VAL A 359 12.10 1.85 7.69
C VAL A 359 10.74 1.17 7.83
N GLY A 360 10.71 -0.11 8.20
CA GLY A 360 9.49 -0.91 8.13
C GLY A 360 9.14 -1.32 6.69
N VAL A 361 7.86 -1.24 6.31
CA VAL A 361 7.34 -1.68 5.00
C VAL A 361 6.79 -0.54 4.15
N ILE A 362 6.63 -0.76 2.85
CA ILE A 362 6.09 0.19 1.87
C ILE A 362 4.98 -0.44 1.01
N PRO A 363 3.91 0.30 0.68
CA PRO A 363 2.84 -0.21 -0.17
C PRO A 363 3.29 -0.44 -1.60
N TYR A 364 2.81 -1.52 -2.20
CA TYR A 364 3.07 -1.88 -3.59
C TYR A 364 2.75 -0.73 -4.56
N ASP A 365 1.61 -0.06 -4.40
CA ASP A 365 1.19 1.03 -5.29
C ASP A 365 2.13 2.24 -5.23
N ALA A 366 2.70 2.54 -4.04
CA ALA A 366 3.72 3.58 -3.89
C ALA A 366 4.98 3.27 -4.72
N LEU A 367 5.50 2.05 -4.61
CA LEU A 367 6.68 1.64 -5.39
C LEU A 367 6.38 1.42 -6.86
N GLN A 368 5.18 0.95 -7.21
CA GLN A 368 4.76 0.82 -8.60
C GLN A 368 4.73 2.21 -9.27
N GLN A 369 4.18 3.21 -8.58
CA GLN A 369 4.18 4.60 -9.05
C GLN A 369 5.61 5.13 -9.23
N ALA A 370 6.50 4.88 -8.26
CA ALA A 370 7.90 5.27 -8.35
C ALA A 370 8.63 4.59 -9.53
N GLY A 371 8.44 3.27 -9.70
CA GLY A 371 9.04 2.50 -10.79
C GLY A 371 8.59 3.03 -12.16
N ARG A 372 7.29 3.25 -12.34
CA ARG A 372 6.74 3.84 -13.57
C ARG A 372 7.23 5.28 -13.79
N PHE A 373 7.36 6.08 -12.73
CA PHE A 373 7.92 7.44 -12.82
C PHE A 373 9.34 7.43 -13.38
N TYR A 374 10.22 6.56 -12.85
CA TYR A 374 11.59 6.46 -13.34
C TYR A 374 11.69 5.83 -14.74
N LEU A 375 10.86 4.82 -15.06
CA LEU A 375 10.76 4.27 -16.41
C LEU A 375 10.39 5.36 -17.43
N LYS A 376 9.41 6.21 -17.10
CA LYS A 376 9.02 7.34 -17.97
C LYS A 376 10.14 8.35 -18.18
N ARG A 377 10.90 8.68 -17.12
CA ARG A 377 12.08 9.55 -17.25
C ARG A 377 13.15 8.96 -18.16
N MET A 378 13.30 7.64 -18.17
CA MET A 378 14.23 6.93 -19.05
C MET A 378 13.69 6.70 -20.47
N GLN A 379 12.47 7.15 -20.78
CA GLN A 379 11.76 6.81 -22.02
C GLN A 379 11.70 5.29 -22.25
N LYS A 380 11.40 4.55 -21.18
CA LYS A 380 11.24 3.08 -21.16
C LYS A 380 9.79 2.72 -20.90
N THR A 381 9.41 1.51 -21.32
CA THR A 381 8.06 1.00 -21.11
C THR A 381 7.68 0.95 -19.64
N THR A 382 6.44 1.35 -19.34
CA THR A 382 5.81 1.20 -18.02
C THR A 382 4.99 -0.09 -17.88
N GLY A 383 4.78 -0.81 -18.98
CA GLY A 383 4.06 -2.09 -19.04
C GLY A 383 4.99 -3.30 -18.95
N LEU A 384 5.78 -3.34 -17.86
CA LEU A 384 6.62 -4.49 -17.50
C LEU A 384 5.93 -5.38 -16.47
N PRO A 385 6.39 -6.64 -16.30
CA PRO A 385 6.01 -7.46 -15.17
C PRO A 385 6.19 -6.70 -13.84
N VAL A 386 5.26 -6.94 -12.91
CA VAL A 386 5.19 -6.26 -11.61
C VAL A 386 6.56 -6.19 -10.92
N ARG A 387 7.27 -7.32 -10.84
CA ARG A 387 8.58 -7.41 -10.16
C ARG A 387 9.62 -6.51 -10.81
N ASP A 388 9.63 -6.37 -12.14
CA ASP A 388 10.62 -5.57 -12.86
C ASP A 388 10.39 -4.06 -12.65
N VAL A 389 9.12 -3.63 -12.57
CA VAL A 389 8.78 -2.25 -12.21
C VAL A 389 9.28 -1.92 -10.81
N ILE A 390 9.08 -2.84 -9.85
CA ILE A 390 9.52 -2.66 -8.47
C ILE A 390 11.05 -2.66 -8.36
N VAL A 391 11.74 -3.56 -9.07
CA VAL A 391 13.22 -3.57 -9.13
C VAL A 391 13.74 -2.23 -9.66
N THR A 392 13.08 -1.67 -10.68
CA THR A 392 13.44 -0.35 -11.21
C THR A 392 13.30 0.75 -10.16
N ALA A 393 12.21 0.74 -9.38
CA ALA A 393 12.00 1.69 -8.28
C ALA A 393 13.11 1.57 -7.22
N VAL A 394 13.38 0.35 -6.77
CA VAL A 394 14.40 0.03 -5.76
C VAL A 394 15.78 0.55 -6.18
N GLN A 395 16.16 0.32 -7.44
CA GLN A 395 17.44 0.78 -7.99
C GLN A 395 17.49 2.30 -8.14
N ALA A 396 16.47 2.92 -8.73
CA ALA A 396 16.47 4.36 -9.02
C ALA A 396 16.40 5.23 -7.75
N MET A 397 15.72 4.73 -6.72
CA MET A 397 15.63 5.38 -5.41
C MET A 397 16.85 5.10 -4.53
N GLY A 398 17.64 4.07 -4.87
CA GLY A 398 18.78 3.64 -4.07
C GLY A 398 18.36 3.07 -2.71
N LEU A 399 17.30 2.25 -2.67
CA LEU A 399 16.75 1.68 -1.42
C LEU A 399 17.70 0.68 -0.75
N ASN A 400 18.75 0.24 -1.45
CA ASN A 400 19.78 -0.67 -0.97
C ASN A 400 21.06 0.05 -0.48
N ASP A 401 21.01 1.37 -0.27
CA ASP A 401 22.22 2.17 -0.01
C ASP A 401 22.88 1.84 1.34
N VAL A 402 22.10 1.76 2.41
CA VAL A 402 22.60 1.50 3.78
C VAL A 402 22.23 0.12 4.32
N THR A 403 21.14 -0.46 3.83
CA THR A 403 20.63 -1.78 4.26
C THR A 403 20.07 -2.54 3.06
N GLU A 404 19.98 -3.87 3.15
CA GLU A 404 19.30 -4.68 2.14
C GLU A 404 17.78 -4.39 2.11
N PHE A 405 17.25 -4.22 0.90
CA PHE A 405 15.83 -4.07 0.62
C PHE A 405 15.29 -5.37 0.00
N ASP A 406 14.81 -6.28 0.84
CA ASP A 406 14.14 -7.51 0.44
C ASP A 406 12.69 -7.18 0.00
N ILE A 407 12.44 -7.22 -1.31
CA ILE A 407 11.12 -6.90 -1.90
C ILE A 407 10.01 -7.77 -1.30
N ASP A 408 10.28 -9.06 -1.07
CA ASP A 408 9.26 -10.02 -0.64
C ASP A 408 8.86 -9.82 0.84
N LYS A 409 9.67 -9.08 1.61
CA LYS A 409 9.39 -8.69 3.01
C LYS A 409 8.94 -7.24 3.16
N LYS A 410 9.57 -6.33 2.42
CA LYS A 410 9.39 -4.88 2.58
C LYS A 410 8.22 -4.32 1.77
N VAL A 411 7.76 -5.01 0.73
CA VAL A 411 6.65 -4.55 -0.12
C VAL A 411 5.35 -5.25 0.23
N ILE A 412 4.39 -4.50 0.75
CA ILE A 412 3.06 -5.04 1.10
C ILE A 412 2.05 -4.86 -0.02
N GLY A 413 1.15 -5.83 -0.18
CA GLY A 413 0.08 -5.77 -1.18
C GLY A 413 0.55 -6.00 -2.62
N MET A 414 1.76 -6.55 -2.83
CA MET A 414 2.21 -6.95 -4.16
C MET A 414 1.29 -8.07 -4.70
N PRO A 415 0.82 -7.97 -5.95
CA PRO A 415 0.05 -9.04 -6.57
C PRO A 415 0.80 -10.38 -6.51
N ALA A 416 0.22 -11.36 -5.81
CA ALA A 416 0.76 -12.71 -5.72
C ALA A 416 -0.01 -13.65 -6.65
N GLN A 417 0.70 -14.56 -7.30
CA GLN A 417 0.09 -15.68 -8.03
C GLN A 417 0.12 -16.90 -7.10
N GLU A 418 -0.96 -17.11 -6.34
CA GLU A 418 -1.05 -18.21 -5.36
C GLU A 418 -1.62 -19.52 -5.96
N GLY A 419 -1.95 -19.52 -7.25
CA GLY A 419 -2.56 -20.66 -7.93
C GLY A 419 -1.65 -21.89 -8.02
N SER A 420 -2.20 -23.06 -7.74
CA SER A 420 -1.46 -24.33 -7.76
C SER A 420 -0.98 -24.73 -9.16
N LEU A 421 -1.74 -24.36 -10.20
CA LEU A 421 -1.46 -24.69 -11.58
C LEU A 421 -0.45 -23.73 -12.19
N VAL A 422 -0.65 -22.42 -12.03
CA VAL A 422 0.24 -21.39 -12.60
C VAL A 422 1.65 -21.43 -12.02
N ASN A 423 1.82 -22.00 -10.83
CA ASN A 423 3.12 -22.20 -10.20
C ASN A 423 3.83 -23.51 -10.58
N LYS A 424 3.22 -24.38 -11.40
CA LYS A 424 3.89 -25.58 -11.94
C LYS A 424 4.90 -25.17 -13.01
N LYS A 425 5.96 -25.97 -13.16
CA LYS A 425 6.80 -25.90 -14.36
C LYS A 425 5.94 -26.25 -15.58
N VAL A 426 6.27 -25.69 -16.74
CA VAL A 426 5.54 -25.95 -17.99
C VAL A 426 5.40 -27.45 -18.27
N THR A 427 6.46 -28.24 -18.03
CA THR A 427 6.42 -29.71 -18.18
C THR A 427 5.42 -30.35 -17.25
N ASP A 428 5.41 -29.95 -15.98
CA ASP A 428 4.53 -30.52 -14.96
C ASP A 428 3.08 -30.11 -15.19
N PHE A 429 2.85 -28.88 -15.68
CA PHE A 429 1.53 -28.40 -16.05
C PHE A 429 0.96 -29.16 -17.26
N VAL A 430 1.77 -29.39 -18.30
CA VAL A 430 1.37 -30.18 -19.48
C VAL A 430 1.06 -31.62 -19.08
N ASP A 431 1.91 -32.24 -18.25
CA ASP A 431 1.66 -33.58 -17.72
C ASP A 431 0.35 -33.60 -16.93
N GLU A 432 0.11 -32.62 -16.04
CA GLU A 432 -1.12 -32.49 -15.25
C GLU A 432 -2.38 -32.45 -16.12
N VAL A 433 -2.38 -31.65 -17.18
CA VAL A 433 -3.50 -31.52 -18.13
C VAL A 433 -3.79 -32.83 -18.86
N SER A 434 -2.78 -33.69 -19.02
CA SER A 434 -2.91 -34.99 -19.69
C SER A 434 -3.27 -36.17 -18.77
N ARG A 435 -3.40 -35.93 -17.46
CA ARG A 435 -3.75 -36.99 -16.50
C ARG A 435 -5.22 -37.40 -16.63
N ASP A 436 -5.53 -38.60 -16.13
CA ASP A 436 -6.90 -39.10 -15.98
C ASP A 436 -7.59 -38.41 -14.78
N THR A 437 -7.65 -37.08 -14.81
CA THR A 437 -8.33 -36.23 -13.83
C THR A 437 -9.28 -35.28 -14.57
N PRO A 438 -10.41 -34.89 -13.96
CA PRO A 438 -11.40 -34.06 -14.65
C PRO A 438 -11.03 -32.56 -14.69
N ALA A 439 -9.99 -32.16 -13.96
CA ALA A 439 -9.38 -30.82 -14.00
C ALA A 439 -7.86 -30.96 -13.73
N PRO A 440 -7.00 -30.04 -14.24
CA PRO A 440 -7.32 -28.88 -15.09
C PRO A 440 -7.81 -29.26 -16.48
N GLY A 441 -8.70 -28.44 -17.06
CA GLY A 441 -9.40 -28.75 -18.32
C GLY A 441 -9.26 -27.67 -19.38
N GLY A 442 -10.16 -27.71 -20.37
CA GLY A 442 -10.15 -26.78 -21.50
C GLY A 442 -10.33 -25.31 -21.10
N GLY A 443 -10.99 -25.00 -19.98
CA GLY A 443 -11.15 -23.64 -19.47
C GLY A 443 -9.82 -23.06 -18.98
N SER A 444 -9.08 -23.80 -18.14
CA SER A 444 -7.72 -23.46 -17.73
C SER A 444 -6.77 -23.24 -18.93
N ILE A 445 -6.86 -24.08 -19.96
CA ILE A 445 -6.05 -23.91 -21.19
C ILE A 445 -6.49 -22.68 -22.00
N ALA A 446 -7.79 -22.39 -22.09
CA ALA A 446 -8.29 -21.20 -22.76
C ALA A 446 -7.79 -19.91 -22.09
N ALA A 447 -7.78 -19.88 -20.75
CA ALA A 447 -7.23 -18.78 -19.98
C ALA A 447 -5.72 -18.61 -20.20
N LEU A 448 -4.95 -19.71 -20.16
CA LEU A 448 -3.52 -19.67 -20.45
C LEU A 448 -3.22 -19.19 -21.87
N ALA A 449 -4.01 -19.62 -22.86
CA ALA A 449 -3.86 -19.19 -24.25
C ALA A 449 -4.05 -17.67 -24.38
N GLY A 450 -5.09 -17.12 -23.75
CA GLY A 450 -5.28 -15.68 -23.68
C GLY A 450 -4.13 -14.94 -22.99
N ALA A 451 -3.65 -15.47 -21.86
CA ALA A 451 -2.53 -14.87 -21.12
C ALA A 451 -1.26 -14.78 -21.98
N LEU A 452 -0.93 -15.86 -22.70
CA LEU A 452 0.19 -15.88 -23.64
C LEU A 452 -0.01 -14.90 -24.80
N GLY A 453 -1.23 -14.80 -25.34
CA GLY A 453 -1.54 -13.81 -26.37
C GLY A 453 -1.36 -12.37 -25.89
N SER A 454 -1.77 -12.09 -24.65
CA SER A 454 -1.60 -10.78 -24.02
C SER A 454 -0.12 -10.44 -23.77
N ALA A 455 0.66 -11.44 -23.34
CA ALA A 455 2.10 -11.28 -23.18
C ALA A 455 2.81 -10.96 -24.50
N LEU A 456 2.41 -11.59 -25.61
CA LEU A 456 2.95 -11.29 -26.95
C LEU A 456 2.57 -9.88 -27.42
N ALA A 457 1.32 -9.45 -27.21
CA ALA A 457 0.91 -8.07 -27.50
C ALA A 457 1.77 -7.06 -26.72
N SER A 458 1.99 -7.30 -25.42
CA SER A 458 2.87 -6.48 -24.57
C SER A 458 4.32 -6.48 -25.07
N MET A 459 4.86 -7.64 -25.47
CA MET A 459 6.22 -7.75 -26.00
C MET A 459 6.41 -6.91 -27.26
N VAL A 460 5.48 -6.97 -28.21
CA VAL A 460 5.56 -6.21 -29.47
C VAL A 460 5.64 -4.70 -29.21
N VAL A 461 4.74 -4.16 -28.37
CA VAL A 461 4.77 -2.72 -28.05
C VAL A 461 6.00 -2.35 -27.21
N ASN A 462 6.47 -3.23 -26.33
CA ASN A 462 7.67 -2.99 -25.54
C ASN A 462 8.94 -2.94 -26.41
N LEU A 463 9.01 -3.74 -27.48
CA LEU A 463 10.11 -3.71 -28.45
C LEU A 463 10.05 -2.50 -29.40
N SER A 464 8.93 -1.78 -29.44
CA SER A 464 8.80 -0.48 -30.11
C SER A 464 9.32 0.66 -29.24
N ILE A 465 9.07 0.61 -27.92
CA ILE A 465 9.42 1.69 -27.00
C ILE A 465 10.95 1.85 -26.89
N GLY A 466 11.42 3.09 -27.00
CA GLY A 466 12.84 3.45 -26.95
C GLY A 466 13.56 3.42 -28.30
N LYS A 467 12.82 3.18 -29.39
CA LYS A 467 13.29 3.39 -30.76
C LYS A 467 12.76 4.72 -31.28
N GLY A 468 13.64 5.56 -31.83
CA GLY A 468 13.29 6.94 -32.21
C GLY A 468 12.14 7.08 -33.22
N GLU A 469 11.90 6.08 -34.06
CA GLU A 469 10.78 6.07 -35.02
C GLU A 469 9.39 5.88 -34.38
N TYR A 470 9.33 5.51 -33.10
CA TYR A 470 8.10 5.31 -32.33
C TYR A 470 7.90 6.34 -31.21
N ASP A 471 8.82 7.31 -31.04
CA ASP A 471 8.77 8.28 -29.94
C ASP A 471 7.48 9.13 -29.94
N ASN A 472 6.94 9.44 -31.12
CA ASN A 472 5.66 10.16 -31.25
C ASN A 472 4.44 9.37 -30.73
N ARG A 473 4.59 8.05 -30.53
CA ARG A 473 3.58 7.10 -30.04
C ARG A 473 3.93 6.56 -28.66
N TYR A 474 4.94 7.10 -27.99
CA TYR A 474 5.44 6.60 -26.71
C TYR A 474 4.34 6.40 -25.66
N GLU A 475 3.48 7.40 -25.43
CA GLU A 475 2.41 7.30 -24.41
C GLU A 475 1.36 6.26 -24.79
N GLU A 476 1.00 6.15 -26.08
CA GLU A 476 0.05 5.15 -26.58
C GLU A 476 0.59 3.72 -26.41
N LEU A 477 1.86 3.50 -26.79
CA LEU A 477 2.53 2.21 -26.62
C LEU A 477 2.62 1.82 -25.14
N CYS A 478 2.94 2.76 -24.24
CA CYS A 478 2.96 2.52 -22.80
C CYS A 478 1.57 2.13 -22.26
N GLN A 479 0.51 2.82 -22.70
CA GLN A 479 -0.86 2.49 -22.31
C GLN A 479 -1.25 1.08 -22.73
N ILE A 480 -0.95 0.68 -23.97
CA ILE A 480 -1.21 -0.68 -24.46
C ILE A 480 -0.41 -1.70 -23.65
N ALA A 481 0.87 -1.42 -23.37
CA ALA A 481 1.71 -2.32 -22.60
C ALA A 481 1.17 -2.54 -21.18
N GLU A 482 0.72 -1.48 -20.50
CA GLU A 482 0.12 -1.56 -19.17
C GLU A 482 -1.22 -2.33 -19.16
N GLN A 483 -2.07 -2.08 -20.16
CA GLN A 483 -3.33 -2.81 -20.33
C GLN A 483 -3.06 -4.30 -20.59
N ALA A 484 -2.11 -4.63 -21.47
CA ALA A 484 -1.72 -6.00 -21.73
C ALA A 484 -1.19 -6.71 -20.48
N GLN A 485 -0.37 -6.06 -19.64
CA GLN A 485 0.05 -6.67 -18.37
C GLN A 485 -1.15 -6.94 -17.44
N THR A 486 -2.10 -6.02 -17.37
CA THR A 486 -3.31 -6.15 -16.53
C THR A 486 -4.17 -7.34 -16.98
N VAL A 487 -4.49 -7.41 -18.28
CA VAL A 487 -5.30 -8.49 -18.86
C VAL A 487 -4.59 -9.84 -18.75
N LYS A 488 -3.27 -9.86 -19.00
CA LYS A 488 -2.41 -11.04 -18.80
C LYS A 488 -2.50 -11.55 -17.36
N ASP A 489 -2.34 -10.69 -16.35
CA ASP A 489 -2.38 -11.10 -14.94
C ASP A 489 -3.79 -11.53 -14.49
N GLU A 490 -4.87 -11.00 -15.08
CA GLU A 490 -6.23 -11.50 -14.88
C GLU A 490 -6.45 -12.90 -15.50
N LEU A 491 -5.95 -13.12 -16.73
CA LEU A 491 -6.04 -14.41 -17.41
C LEU A 491 -5.21 -15.49 -16.72
N VAL A 492 -4.03 -15.15 -16.19
CA VAL A 492 -3.23 -16.09 -15.39
C VAL A 492 -4.02 -16.52 -14.14
N ARG A 493 -4.67 -15.58 -13.43
CA ARG A 493 -5.54 -15.93 -12.29
C ARG A 493 -6.73 -16.82 -12.70
N ALA A 494 -7.25 -16.63 -13.92
CA ALA A 494 -8.36 -17.44 -14.43
C ALA A 494 -7.98 -18.91 -14.69
N VAL A 495 -6.69 -19.25 -14.84
CA VAL A 495 -6.23 -20.64 -15.03
C VAL A 495 -6.64 -21.54 -13.87
N ASP A 496 -6.33 -21.11 -12.64
CA ASP A 496 -6.72 -21.82 -11.42
C ASP A 496 -8.20 -21.64 -11.08
N ALA A 497 -8.75 -20.44 -11.29
CA ALA A 497 -10.16 -20.15 -10.98
C ALA A 497 -11.14 -21.06 -11.74
N ASP A 498 -10.79 -21.50 -12.96
CA ASP A 498 -11.59 -22.47 -13.72
C ASP A 498 -11.67 -23.83 -13.02
N THR A 499 -10.52 -24.32 -12.55
CA THR A 499 -10.41 -25.58 -11.82
C THR A 499 -11.14 -25.50 -10.47
N GLU A 500 -11.01 -24.37 -9.76
CA GLU A 500 -11.72 -24.13 -8.50
C GLU A 500 -13.24 -24.11 -8.68
N ALA A 501 -13.74 -23.35 -9.67
CA ALA A 501 -15.16 -23.28 -9.97
C ALA A 501 -15.76 -24.65 -10.36
N PHE A 502 -14.98 -25.48 -11.06
CA PHE A 502 -15.40 -26.84 -11.39
C PHE A 502 -15.41 -27.77 -10.16
N ASN A 503 -14.45 -27.62 -9.26
CA ASN A 503 -14.41 -28.37 -8.00
C ASN A 503 -15.61 -28.07 -7.09
N GLU A 504 -16.15 -26.85 -7.10
CA GLU A 504 -17.39 -26.51 -6.38
C GLU A 504 -18.59 -27.32 -6.88
N VAL A 505 -18.70 -27.53 -8.20
CA VAL A 505 -19.76 -28.36 -8.81
C VAL A 505 -19.62 -29.81 -8.35
N ILE A 506 -18.40 -30.36 -8.36
CA ILE A 506 -18.12 -31.71 -7.86
C ILE A 506 -18.46 -31.83 -6.37
N ALA A 507 -18.09 -30.85 -5.57
CA ALA A 507 -18.39 -30.83 -4.14
C ALA A 507 -19.91 -30.87 -3.89
N GLY A 508 -20.67 -30.05 -4.62
CA GLY A 508 -22.13 -30.09 -4.61
C GLY A 508 -22.68 -31.47 -5.02
N MET A 509 -22.08 -32.11 -6.02
CA MET A 509 -22.44 -33.46 -6.45
C MET A 509 -22.09 -34.57 -5.44
N ARG A 510 -21.22 -34.30 -4.45
CA ARG A 510 -20.85 -35.25 -3.39
C ARG A 510 -21.67 -35.10 -2.11
N MET A 511 -22.51 -34.06 -2.00
CA MET A 511 -23.35 -33.82 -0.81
C MET A 511 -24.34 -34.96 -0.55
N PRO A 512 -24.73 -35.22 0.73
CA PRO A 512 -25.75 -36.22 1.08
C PRO A 512 -27.08 -36.02 0.32
N LYS A 513 -27.85 -37.11 0.15
CA LYS A 513 -29.05 -37.13 -0.69
C LYS A 513 -30.21 -37.92 -0.09
N ASP A 514 -30.18 -38.15 1.22
CA ASP A 514 -31.04 -39.11 1.91
C ASP A 514 -32.35 -38.47 2.42
N THR A 515 -32.39 -37.14 2.56
CA THR A 515 -33.57 -36.38 3.03
C THR A 515 -34.01 -35.31 2.04
N GLN A 516 -35.28 -34.89 2.10
CA GLN A 516 -35.79 -33.79 1.27
C GLN A 516 -35.04 -32.47 1.49
N GLU A 517 -34.66 -32.18 2.74
CA GLU A 517 -33.86 -31.01 3.09
C GLU A 517 -32.46 -31.07 2.44
N GLN A 518 -31.80 -32.24 2.50
CA GLN A 518 -30.52 -32.45 1.83
C GLN A 518 -30.64 -32.33 0.30
N LEU A 519 -31.70 -32.84 -0.30
CA LEU A 519 -31.94 -32.71 -1.74
C LEU A 519 -32.14 -31.26 -2.17
N ALA A 520 -32.86 -30.46 -1.38
CA ALA A 520 -33.07 -29.04 -1.64
C ALA A 520 -31.76 -28.24 -1.52
N VAL A 521 -30.99 -28.45 -0.46
CA VAL A 521 -29.68 -27.78 -0.27
C VAL A 521 -28.71 -28.18 -1.39
N ARG A 522 -28.63 -29.48 -1.69
CA ARG A 522 -27.80 -30.01 -2.79
C ARG A 522 -28.16 -29.40 -4.13
N ALA A 523 -29.45 -29.27 -4.46
CA ALA A 523 -29.91 -28.66 -5.70
C ALA A 523 -29.47 -27.19 -5.81
N THR A 524 -29.61 -26.43 -4.72
CA THR A 524 -29.17 -25.02 -4.65
C THR A 524 -27.65 -24.89 -4.84
N VAL A 525 -26.85 -25.70 -4.14
CA VAL A 525 -25.37 -25.68 -4.23
C VAL A 525 -24.90 -26.05 -5.63
N ILE A 526 -25.49 -27.08 -6.25
CA ILE A 526 -25.15 -27.48 -7.62
C ILE A 526 -25.53 -26.36 -8.60
N GLN A 527 -26.71 -25.75 -8.45
CA GLN A 527 -27.14 -24.67 -9.34
C GLN A 527 -26.25 -23.43 -9.21
N SER A 528 -25.86 -23.04 -7.99
CA SER A 528 -24.91 -21.95 -7.78
C SER A 528 -23.52 -22.28 -8.34
N GLY A 529 -23.07 -23.53 -8.17
CA GLY A 529 -21.82 -24.03 -8.76
C GLY A 529 -21.82 -23.91 -10.28
N TYR A 530 -22.89 -24.31 -10.96
CA TYR A 530 -23.00 -24.14 -12.42
C TYR A 530 -23.03 -22.68 -12.87
N LYS A 531 -23.63 -21.78 -12.08
CA LYS A 531 -23.56 -20.33 -12.36
C LYS A 531 -22.11 -19.83 -12.23
N SER A 532 -21.38 -20.26 -11.20
CA SER A 532 -19.94 -19.95 -11.02
C SER A 532 -19.11 -20.47 -12.19
N ALA A 533 -19.26 -21.75 -12.53
CA ALA A 533 -18.62 -22.43 -13.64
C ALA A 533 -19.00 -21.89 -15.04
N THR A 534 -20.05 -21.07 -15.13
CA THR A 534 -20.40 -20.32 -16.35
C THR A 534 -19.71 -18.95 -16.39
N LYS A 535 -19.58 -18.28 -15.23
CA LYS A 535 -19.02 -16.93 -15.12
C LYS A 535 -17.53 -16.88 -15.39
N VAL A 536 -16.76 -17.84 -14.87
CA VAL A 536 -15.29 -17.86 -15.05
C VAL A 536 -14.90 -18.00 -16.53
N PRO A 537 -15.46 -18.96 -17.30
CA PRO A 537 -15.19 -19.04 -18.73
C PRO A 537 -15.76 -17.85 -19.52
N LEU A 538 -16.89 -17.26 -19.12
CA LEU A 538 -17.41 -16.06 -19.77
C LEU A 538 -16.43 -14.88 -19.62
N ARG A 539 -15.93 -14.62 -18.40
CA ARG A 539 -14.93 -13.59 -18.16
C ARG A 539 -13.63 -13.87 -18.91
N THR A 540 -13.24 -15.14 -19.00
CA THR A 540 -12.08 -15.57 -19.81
C THR A 540 -12.27 -15.22 -21.28
N ALA A 541 -13.44 -15.49 -21.87
CA ALA A 541 -13.74 -15.13 -23.25
C ALA A 541 -13.70 -13.60 -23.49
N GLU A 542 -14.24 -12.83 -22.56
CA GLU A 542 -14.20 -11.35 -22.59
C GLU A 542 -12.78 -10.81 -22.52
N LEU A 543 -11.95 -11.36 -21.63
CA LEU A 543 -10.54 -11.00 -21.51
C LEU A 543 -9.75 -11.37 -22.78
N CYS A 544 -9.96 -12.57 -23.32
CA CYS A 544 -9.32 -12.95 -24.59
C CYS A 544 -9.77 -12.07 -25.77
N ARG A 545 -11.01 -11.58 -25.76
CA ARG A 545 -11.49 -10.59 -26.75
C ARG A 545 -10.77 -9.26 -26.62
N GLU A 546 -10.49 -8.82 -25.40
CA GLU A 546 -9.67 -7.64 -25.11
C GLU A 546 -8.23 -7.83 -25.59
N VAL A 547 -7.63 -8.99 -25.34
CA VAL A 547 -6.31 -9.37 -25.88
C VAL A 547 -6.26 -9.26 -27.40
N LEU A 548 -7.31 -9.70 -28.08
CA LEU A 548 -7.38 -9.61 -29.54
C LEU A 548 -7.35 -8.15 -30.02
N GLY A 549 -8.02 -7.24 -29.31
CA GLY A 549 -7.93 -5.79 -29.56
C GLY A 549 -6.54 -5.23 -29.30
N LEU A 550 -5.87 -5.68 -28.23
CA LEU A 550 -4.49 -5.29 -27.94
C LEU A 550 -3.50 -5.78 -29.03
N CYS A 551 -3.72 -6.98 -29.57
CA CYS A 551 -2.93 -7.49 -30.70
C CYS A 551 -3.16 -6.66 -31.97
N GLU A 552 -4.41 -6.25 -32.24
CA GLU A 552 -4.72 -5.37 -33.38
C GLU A 552 -4.01 -4.02 -33.28
N LEU A 553 -4.03 -3.40 -32.10
CA LEU A 553 -3.30 -2.16 -31.84
C LEU A 553 -1.79 -2.38 -31.99
N ALA A 554 -1.25 -3.45 -31.42
CA ALA A 554 0.18 -3.78 -31.50
C ALA A 554 0.67 -3.95 -32.95
N VAL A 555 -0.12 -4.60 -33.83
CA VAL A 555 0.20 -4.68 -35.27
C VAL A 555 0.08 -3.32 -35.96
N GLY A 556 -0.89 -2.49 -35.56
CA GLY A 556 -1.12 -1.18 -36.20
C GLY A 556 -0.07 -0.12 -35.86
N ILE A 557 0.47 -0.13 -34.65
CA ILE A 557 1.36 0.93 -34.17
C ILE A 557 2.74 0.47 -33.69
N GLY A 558 2.93 -0.85 -33.54
CA GLY A 558 4.13 -1.45 -33.00
C GLY A 558 5.23 -1.68 -34.04
N ASN A 559 6.23 -2.44 -33.64
CA ASN A 559 7.42 -2.70 -34.41
C ASN A 559 7.15 -3.73 -35.51
N GLU A 560 7.26 -3.30 -36.77
CA GLU A 560 6.98 -4.12 -37.94
C GLU A 560 7.79 -5.43 -37.95
N ALA A 561 9.04 -5.37 -37.48
CA ALA A 561 9.94 -6.53 -37.46
C ALA A 561 9.52 -7.65 -36.49
N VAL A 562 8.55 -7.41 -35.61
CA VAL A 562 8.02 -8.40 -34.65
C VAL A 562 6.49 -8.51 -34.72
N MET A 563 5.87 -8.06 -35.82
CA MET A 563 4.42 -8.18 -36.01
C MET A 563 3.94 -9.63 -36.02
N SER A 564 4.79 -10.58 -36.44
CA SER A 564 4.50 -12.01 -36.38
C SER A 564 4.16 -12.47 -34.95
N ASP A 565 4.78 -11.90 -33.93
CA ASP A 565 4.50 -12.22 -32.52
C ASP A 565 3.10 -11.77 -32.11
N ALA A 566 2.65 -10.59 -32.53
CA ALA A 566 1.26 -10.14 -32.33
C ALA A 566 0.26 -10.96 -33.16
N GLY A 567 0.67 -11.45 -34.34
CA GLY A 567 -0.10 -12.41 -35.13
C GLY A 567 -0.34 -13.72 -34.38
N VAL A 568 0.70 -14.32 -33.80
CA VAL A 568 0.57 -15.50 -32.92
C VAL A 568 -0.28 -15.17 -31.71
N GLY A 569 -0.09 -14.00 -31.10
CA GLY A 569 -0.90 -13.55 -29.96
C GLY A 569 -2.40 -13.49 -30.27
N ALA A 570 -2.77 -13.01 -31.45
CA ALA A 570 -4.15 -12.98 -31.92
C ALA A 570 -4.74 -14.38 -32.11
N LEU A 571 -3.98 -15.33 -32.67
CA LEU A 571 -4.40 -16.73 -32.81
C LEU A 571 -4.63 -17.38 -31.44
N MET A 572 -3.72 -17.15 -30.50
CA MET A 572 -3.83 -17.67 -29.13
C MET A 572 -5.05 -17.08 -28.41
N ALA A 573 -5.28 -15.77 -28.54
CA ALA A 573 -6.46 -15.11 -28.00
C ALA A 573 -7.75 -15.69 -28.61
N TYR A 574 -7.81 -15.87 -29.94
CA TYR A 574 -8.96 -16.44 -30.63
C TYR A 574 -9.24 -17.89 -30.19
N ALA A 575 -8.21 -18.72 -30.06
CA ALA A 575 -8.33 -20.07 -29.51
C ALA A 575 -8.85 -20.04 -28.07
N GLY A 576 -8.38 -19.10 -27.24
CA GLY A 576 -8.87 -18.84 -25.90
C GLY A 576 -10.36 -18.46 -25.89
N ILE A 577 -10.81 -17.58 -26.79
CA ILE A 577 -12.23 -17.20 -26.93
C ILE A 577 -13.07 -18.43 -27.27
N GLN A 578 -12.67 -19.22 -28.28
CA GLN A 578 -13.39 -20.43 -28.68
C GLN A 578 -13.47 -21.45 -27.54
N GLY A 579 -12.34 -21.77 -26.91
CA GLY A 579 -12.26 -22.71 -25.80
C GLY A 579 -13.12 -22.26 -24.61
N ALA A 580 -13.04 -20.99 -24.23
CA ALA A 580 -13.85 -20.42 -23.16
C ALA A 580 -15.35 -20.46 -23.48
N ILE A 581 -15.76 -20.10 -24.71
CA ILE A 581 -17.15 -20.19 -25.17
C ILE A 581 -17.68 -21.63 -25.12
N HIS A 582 -16.86 -22.64 -25.45
CA HIS A 582 -17.25 -24.04 -25.32
C HIS A 582 -17.53 -24.42 -23.85
N ASN A 583 -16.70 -23.97 -22.92
CA ASN A 583 -16.90 -24.18 -21.48
C ASN A 583 -18.12 -23.43 -20.94
N VAL A 584 -18.45 -22.24 -21.45
CA VAL A 584 -19.73 -21.59 -21.13
C VAL A 584 -20.90 -22.44 -21.64
N ARG A 585 -20.86 -22.85 -22.93
CA ARG A 585 -21.96 -23.55 -23.60
C ARG A 585 -22.29 -24.91 -22.98
N ILE A 586 -21.29 -25.65 -22.48
CA ILE A 586 -21.53 -26.95 -21.83
C ILE A 586 -22.22 -26.78 -20.46
N ASN A 587 -21.95 -25.68 -19.75
CA ASN A 587 -22.54 -25.40 -18.44
C ASN A 587 -23.94 -24.75 -18.53
N LEU A 588 -24.22 -23.99 -19.59
CA LEU A 588 -25.49 -23.25 -19.75
C LEU A 588 -26.77 -24.09 -19.55
N PRO A 589 -26.94 -25.29 -20.15
CA PRO A 589 -28.15 -26.10 -19.97
C PRO A 589 -28.43 -26.48 -18.52
N HIS A 590 -27.40 -26.53 -17.67
CA HIS A 590 -27.53 -26.91 -16.27
C HIS A 590 -28.05 -25.78 -15.36
N THR A 591 -28.08 -24.54 -15.85
CA THR A 591 -28.55 -23.37 -15.08
C THR A 591 -30.07 -23.32 -14.93
N LYS A 592 -30.81 -23.96 -15.85
CA LYS A 592 -32.28 -24.02 -15.92
C LYS A 592 -32.99 -22.66 -16.02
N ASP A 593 -32.29 -21.62 -16.48
CA ASP A 593 -32.82 -20.27 -16.68
C ASP A 593 -32.88 -19.97 -18.19
N GLU A 594 -34.07 -20.11 -18.80
CA GLU A 594 -34.24 -20.02 -20.25
C GLU A 594 -33.90 -18.62 -20.80
N ASN A 595 -34.22 -17.57 -20.05
CA ASN A 595 -33.90 -16.19 -20.43
C ASN A 595 -32.38 -15.98 -20.42
N PHE A 596 -31.72 -16.41 -19.35
CA PHE A 596 -30.27 -16.34 -19.24
C PHE A 596 -29.57 -17.17 -20.34
N ILE A 597 -30.07 -18.37 -20.65
CA ILE A 597 -29.51 -19.21 -21.72
C ILE A 597 -29.63 -18.52 -23.09
N ALA A 598 -30.79 -17.93 -23.40
CA ALA A 598 -31.01 -17.24 -24.68
C ALA A 598 -30.11 -16.00 -24.82
N GLU A 599 -30.03 -15.19 -23.77
CA GLU A 599 -29.16 -14.01 -23.70
C GLU A 599 -27.69 -14.40 -23.91
N MET A 600 -27.20 -15.39 -23.16
CA MET A 600 -25.81 -15.83 -23.28
C MET A 600 -25.51 -16.43 -24.65
N LYS A 601 -26.42 -17.22 -25.25
CA LYS A 601 -26.22 -17.76 -26.60
C LYS A 601 -26.04 -16.64 -27.65
N SER A 602 -26.87 -15.59 -27.58
CA SER A 602 -26.75 -14.44 -28.48
C SER A 602 -25.43 -13.70 -28.27
N LYS A 603 -25.09 -13.38 -27.01
CA LYS A 603 -23.85 -12.69 -26.66
C LYS A 603 -22.60 -13.43 -27.14
N LEU A 604 -22.52 -14.73 -26.89
CA LEU A 604 -21.37 -15.56 -27.29
C LEU A 604 -21.29 -15.73 -28.82
N GLY A 605 -22.44 -15.77 -29.50
CA GLY A 605 -22.50 -15.84 -30.96
C GLY A 605 -21.90 -14.60 -31.62
N ASN A 606 -22.31 -13.42 -31.17
CA ASN A 606 -21.80 -12.14 -31.68
C ASN A 606 -20.31 -11.98 -31.38
N MET A 607 -19.90 -12.25 -30.13
CA MET A 607 -18.48 -12.18 -29.72
C MET A 607 -17.61 -13.07 -30.60
N LEU A 608 -18.04 -14.30 -30.90
CA LEU A 608 -17.26 -15.23 -31.72
C LEU A 608 -17.12 -14.77 -33.18
N ALA A 609 -18.19 -14.21 -33.77
CA ALA A 609 -18.17 -13.70 -35.13
C ALA A 609 -17.23 -12.48 -35.26
N GLU A 610 -17.41 -11.48 -34.39
CA GLU A 610 -16.56 -10.28 -34.35
C GLU A 610 -15.09 -10.63 -34.10
N SER A 611 -14.82 -11.55 -33.17
CA SER A 611 -13.45 -12.00 -32.88
C SER A 611 -12.80 -12.70 -34.06
N ARG A 612 -13.58 -13.42 -34.87
CA ARG A 612 -13.06 -14.09 -36.06
C ARG A 612 -12.60 -13.07 -37.08
N GLU A 613 -13.44 -12.10 -37.39
CA GLU A 613 -13.15 -11.05 -38.37
C GLU A 613 -11.89 -10.26 -37.99
N ILE A 614 -11.73 -9.93 -36.70
CA ILE A 614 -10.55 -9.21 -36.21
C ILE A 614 -9.31 -10.09 -36.29
N CYS A 615 -9.40 -11.36 -35.88
CA CYS A 615 -8.28 -12.27 -35.98
C CYS A 615 -7.83 -12.43 -37.44
N GLU A 616 -8.77 -12.62 -38.38
CA GLU A 616 -8.49 -12.74 -39.81
C GLU A 616 -7.87 -11.45 -40.37
N SER A 617 -8.35 -10.27 -39.95
CA SER A 617 -7.76 -8.96 -40.30
C SER A 617 -6.32 -8.83 -39.81
N ILE A 618 -6.03 -9.22 -38.56
CA ILE A 618 -4.68 -9.22 -38.01
C ILE A 618 -3.78 -10.18 -38.79
N GLN A 619 -4.23 -11.41 -39.05
CA GLN A 619 -3.43 -12.37 -39.82
C GLN A 619 -3.15 -11.85 -41.23
N ALA A 620 -4.13 -11.26 -41.92
CA ALA A 620 -3.93 -10.69 -43.24
C ALA A 620 -2.89 -9.56 -43.25
N LYS A 621 -2.86 -8.71 -42.21
CA LYS A 621 -1.83 -7.67 -42.05
C LYS A 621 -0.45 -8.29 -41.84
N VAL A 622 -0.34 -9.29 -40.97
CA VAL A 622 0.93 -9.98 -40.71
C VAL A 622 1.45 -10.67 -41.98
N GLU A 623 0.59 -11.39 -42.71
CA GLU A 623 0.95 -12.03 -43.98
C GLU A 623 1.38 -11.02 -45.05
N SER A 624 0.77 -9.83 -45.07
CA SER A 624 1.17 -8.78 -46.02
C SER A 624 2.54 -8.14 -45.73
N SER A 625 3.14 -8.44 -44.58
CA SER A 625 4.45 -7.93 -44.17
C SER A 625 5.63 -8.84 -44.56
N PHE A 626 5.35 -10.04 -45.06
CA PHE A 626 6.33 -10.96 -45.66
C PHE A 626 6.46 -10.70 -47.16
#